data_AF-A0A1I4AL38-F1
#
_entry.id   AF-A0A1I4AL38-F1
#
_cell.length_a   1.000
_cell.length_b   1.000
_cell.length_c   1.000
_cell.angle_alpha   90.00
_cell.angle_beta   90.00
_cell.angle_gamma   90.00
#
_symmetry.space_group_name_H-M   'P 1'
#
loop_
_entity.id
_entity.type
_entity.pdbx_description
1 polymer ?
#
loop_
_entity_poly.entity_id
_entity_poly.type
_entity_poly.pdbx_seq_one_letter_code
_entity_poly.pdbx_strand_id
1 'polypeptide(L)'
;MIIVDTGSTDYTKDIARTFGATVYDFAWIDDFSAARNFTFGKATKDYILWLYADDVLEEQDRARFHHLKEQQDFDYDAVSMPYHLTLDEEGKPVQYLRRNRLV
;
A
#
# COMPACT_ATOMS: atom_id res chain seq x y z
N MET A 1 -10.40 1.99 -2.84
CA MET A 1 -9.37 1.44 -1.93
C MET A 1 -9.83 0.07 -1.48
N ILE A 2 -8.98 -0.95 -1.58
CA ILE A 2 -9.27 -2.31 -1.11
C ILE A 2 -8.41 -2.54 0.13
N ILE A 3 -9.02 -2.96 1.22
CA ILE A 3 -8.33 -3.33 2.46
C ILE A 3 -8.70 -4.78 2.78
N VAL A 4 -7.69 -5.58 3.08
CA VAL A 4 -7.87 -6.92 3.65
C VAL A 4 -7.47 -6.85 5.10
N ASP A 5 -8.44 -7.04 5.98
CA ASP A 5 -8.24 -7.08 7.42
C ASP A 5 -7.92 -8.51 7.84
N THR A 6 -6.87 -8.68 8.66
CA THR A 6 -6.40 -9.99 9.08
C THR A 6 -6.97 -10.46 10.43
N GLY A 7 -8.07 -9.86 10.89
CA GLY A 7 -8.71 -10.22 12.16
C GLY A 7 -8.62 -9.15 13.24
N SER A 8 -8.66 -7.86 12.87
CA SER A 8 -8.71 -6.77 13.85
C SER A 8 -9.99 -6.85 14.69
N THR A 9 -9.84 -6.65 15.99
CA THR A 9 -10.95 -6.64 16.98
C THR A 9 -11.32 -5.24 17.45
N ASP A 10 -10.64 -4.22 16.93
CA ASP A 10 -10.90 -2.81 17.22
C ASP A 10 -11.67 -2.15 16.06
N TYR A 11 -11.69 -0.81 16.03
CA TYR A 11 -12.41 -0.03 15.02
C TYR A 11 -11.70 0.06 13.66
N THR A 12 -10.58 -0.65 13.43
CA THR A 12 -9.79 -0.56 12.19
C THR A 12 -10.65 -0.69 10.93
N LYS A 13 -11.51 -1.71 10.87
CA LYS A 13 -12.41 -1.94 9.72
C LYS A 13 -13.44 -0.84 9.53
N ASP A 14 -13.98 -0.32 10.62
CA ASP A 14 -15.01 0.72 10.57
C ASP A 14 -14.42 2.05 10.13
N ILE A 15 -13.25 2.42 10.68
CA ILE A 15 -12.49 3.60 10.25
C ILE A 15 -12.18 3.49 8.75
N ALA A 16 -11.64 2.37 8.28
CA ALA A 16 -11.36 2.14 6.86
C ALA A 16 -12.59 2.36 5.96
N ARG A 17 -13.76 1.85 6.38
CA ARG A 17 -15.02 2.05 5.64
C ARG A 17 -15.46 3.51 5.59
N THR A 18 -15.19 4.31 6.62
CA THR A 18 -15.51 5.76 6.59
C THR A 18 -14.75 6.51 5.50
N PHE A 19 -13.58 6.02 5.09
CA PHE A 19 -12.80 6.53 3.96
C PHE A 19 -13.19 5.89 2.61
N GLY A 20 -14.30 5.15 2.55
CA GLY A 20 -14.78 4.52 1.32
C GLY A 20 -14.00 3.27 0.90
N ALA A 21 -13.28 2.62 1.83
CA ALA A 21 -12.63 1.36 1.54
C ALA A 21 -13.65 0.23 1.39
N THR A 22 -13.41 -0.66 0.42
CA THR A 22 -14.01 -1.99 0.43
C THR A 22 -13.14 -2.88 1.30
N VAL A 23 -13.70 -3.37 2.41
CA VAL A 23 -12.98 -4.17 3.40
C VAL A 23 -13.38 -5.63 3.26
N TYR A 24 -12.38 -6.52 3.11
CA TYR A 24 -12.55 -7.96 3.14
C TYR A 24 -11.86 -8.54 4.38
N ASP A 25 -12.41 -9.61 4.93
CA ASP A 25 -11.77 -10.36 6.01
C ASP A 25 -10.91 -11.49 5.44
N PHE A 26 -9.73 -11.70 6.04
CA PHE A 26 -8.85 -12.83 5.79
C PHE A 26 -8.37 -13.35 7.14
N ALA A 27 -8.59 -14.63 7.45
CA ALA A 27 -8.11 -15.17 8.72
C ALA A 27 -6.58 -15.14 8.77
N TRP A 28 -5.99 -14.59 9.83
CA TRP A 28 -4.54 -14.61 10.00
C TRP A 28 -4.03 -16.05 10.12
N ILE A 29 -3.01 -16.38 9.31
CA ILE A 29 -2.41 -17.72 9.21
C ILE A 29 -0.87 -17.65 9.26
N ASP A 30 -0.30 -16.62 9.87
CA ASP A 30 1.15 -16.39 9.94
C ASP A 30 1.85 -16.24 8.56
N ASP A 31 1.10 -15.79 7.54
CA ASP A 31 1.61 -15.57 6.18
C ASP A 31 1.12 -14.24 5.57
N PHE A 32 2.00 -13.24 5.61
CA PHE A 32 1.76 -11.93 4.97
C PHE A 32 1.62 -12.02 3.45
N SER A 33 2.31 -12.96 2.80
CA SER A 33 2.22 -13.13 1.35
C SER A 33 0.88 -13.71 0.95
N ALA A 34 0.33 -14.65 1.73
CA ALA A 34 -1.01 -15.17 1.50
C ALA A 34 -2.08 -14.07 1.60
N ALA A 35 -2.04 -13.24 2.65
CA ALA A 35 -2.94 -12.10 2.81
C ALA A 35 -2.80 -11.10 1.65
N ARG A 36 -1.56 -10.74 1.26
CA ARG A 36 -1.30 -9.82 0.13
C ARG A 36 -1.81 -10.37 -1.20
N ASN A 37 -1.56 -11.65 -1.48
CA ASN A 37 -2.02 -12.30 -2.71
C ASN A 37 -3.55 -12.34 -2.77
N PHE A 38 -4.22 -12.59 -1.63
CA PHE A 38 -5.67 -12.48 -1.53
C PHE A 38 -6.14 -11.05 -1.84
N THR A 39 -5.48 -10.01 -1.31
CA THR A 39 -5.75 -8.60 -1.65
C THR A 39 -5.61 -8.34 -3.14
N PHE A 40 -4.52 -8.81 -3.76
CA PHE A 40 -4.27 -8.60 -5.20
C PHE A 40 -5.36 -9.24 -6.05
N GLY A 41 -5.86 -10.41 -5.65
CA GLY A 41 -7.00 -11.06 -6.30
C GLY A 41 -8.33 -10.30 -6.23
N LYS A 42 -8.41 -9.21 -5.46
CA LYS A 42 -9.58 -8.31 -5.42
C LYS A 42 -9.41 -7.07 -6.29
N ALA A 43 -8.20 -6.77 -6.77
CA ALA A 43 -7.94 -5.61 -7.59
C ALA A 43 -8.61 -5.74 -8.98
N THR A 44 -9.04 -4.60 -9.52
CA THR A 44 -9.81 -4.52 -10.78
C THR A 44 -9.22 -3.55 -11.79
N LYS A 45 -8.02 -3.03 -11.51
CA LYS A 45 -7.33 -2.05 -12.35
C LYS A 45 -6.04 -2.66 -12.88
N ASP A 46 -5.53 -2.07 -13.95
CA ASP A 46 -4.32 -2.55 -14.63
C ASP A 46 -3.08 -2.45 -13.74
N TYR A 47 -3.09 -1.49 -12.80
CA TYR A 47 -2.03 -1.32 -11.81
C TYR A 47 -2.56 -1.34 -10.38
N ILE A 48 -1.73 -1.89 -9.48
CA ILE A 48 -1.96 -2.00 -8.04
C ILE A 48 -0.88 -1.21 -7.31
N LEU A 49 -1.25 -0.06 -6.74
CA LEU A 49 -0.44 0.57 -5.70
C LEU A 49 -0.71 -0.17 -4.38
N TRP A 50 0.30 -0.79 -3.80
CA TRP A 50 0.14 -1.58 -2.58
C TRP A 50 1.02 -1.09 -1.43
N LEU A 51 0.38 -1.02 -0.26
CA LEU A 51 0.91 -0.45 0.97
C LEU A 51 0.57 -1.38 2.14
N TYR A 52 1.43 -1.43 3.15
CA TYR A 52 1.04 -1.96 4.47
C TYR A 52 0.14 -0.95 5.19
N ALA A 53 -0.55 -1.40 6.24
CA ALA A 53 -1.48 -0.57 6.99
C ALA A 53 -0.81 0.60 7.74
N ASP A 54 0.49 0.48 8.01
CA ASP A 54 1.36 1.45 8.66
C ASP A 54 2.25 2.24 7.67
N ASP A 55 2.16 1.96 6.37
CA ASP A 55 2.88 2.73 5.36
C ASP A 55 2.20 4.09 5.14
N VAL A 56 3.01 5.15 5.03
CA VAL A 56 2.56 6.50 4.66
C VAL A 56 3.28 6.93 3.38
N LEU A 57 2.53 7.51 2.43
CA LEU A 57 3.13 8.15 1.26
C LEU A 57 3.41 9.62 1.59
N GLU A 58 4.70 9.97 1.67
CA GLU A 58 5.17 11.33 1.94
C GLU A 58 4.63 12.33 0.92
N GLU A 59 4.47 13.59 1.33
CA GLU A 59 3.87 14.63 0.48
C GLU A 59 4.58 14.78 -0.87
N GLN A 60 5.91 14.77 -0.86
CA GLN A 60 6.72 14.83 -2.08
C GLN A 60 6.47 13.63 -3.01
N ASP A 61 6.23 12.45 -2.46
CA ASP A 61 6.05 11.21 -3.22
C ASP A 61 4.59 11.08 -3.70
N ARG A 62 3.63 11.63 -2.95
CA ARG A 62 2.26 11.87 -3.44
C ARG A 62 2.26 12.76 -4.66
N ALA A 63 2.99 13.89 -4.63
CA ALA A 63 3.10 14.80 -5.77
C ALA A 63 3.74 14.13 -7.00
N ARG A 64 4.83 13.37 -6.79
CA ARG A 64 5.46 12.57 -7.86
C ARG A 64 4.52 11.52 -8.43
N PHE A 65 3.75 10.83 -7.58
CA PHE A 65 2.78 9.83 -8.01
C PHE A 65 1.63 10.46 -8.82
N HIS A 66 1.15 11.64 -8.43
CA HIS A 66 0.19 12.39 -9.22
C HIS A 66 0.73 12.73 -10.61
N HIS A 67 1.96 13.26 -10.69
CA HIS A 67 2.60 13.57 -11.96
C HIS A 67 2.77 12.33 -12.85
N LEU A 68 3.14 11.19 -12.25
CA LEU A 68 3.28 9.92 -12.95
C LEU A 68 1.96 9.50 -13.62
N LYS A 69 0.83 9.65 -12.92
CA LYS A 69 -0.50 9.30 -13.44
C LYS A 69 -0.99 10.22 -14.56
N GLU A 70 -0.41 11.41 -14.70
CA GLU A 70 -0.76 12.37 -15.75
C GLU A 70 0.01 12.12 -17.05
N GLN A 71 1.00 11.22 -17.05
CA GLN A 71 1.71 10.84 -18.26
C GLN A 71 0.80 10.05 -19.19
N GLN A 72 0.71 10.47 -20.45
CA GLN A 72 -0.18 9.85 -21.44
C GLN A 72 0.30 8.47 -21.90
N ASP A 73 1.63 8.27 -21.95
CA ASP A 73 2.26 7.03 -22.40
C ASP A 73 2.95 6.33 -21.21
N PHE A 74 2.15 5.79 -20.29
CA PHE A 74 2.66 5.01 -19.16
C PHE A 74 2.93 3.55 -19.60
N ASP A 75 4.13 3.31 -20.15
CA ASP A 75 4.57 2.02 -20.68
C ASP A 75 5.61 1.36 -19.74
N TYR A 76 5.25 1.16 -18.47
CA TYR A 76 6.12 0.54 -17.47
C TYR A 76 5.41 -0.60 -16.77
N ASP A 77 5.99 -1.81 -16.80
CA ASP A 77 5.41 -2.97 -16.09
C ASP A 77 5.36 -2.79 -14.57
N ALA A 78 6.27 -2.00 -13.99
CA ALA A 78 6.33 -1.75 -12.56
C ALA A 78 7.07 -0.45 -12.22
N VAL A 79 6.73 0.13 -11.06
CA VAL A 79 7.43 1.28 -10.48
C VAL A 79 7.98 0.91 -9.12
N SER A 80 9.29 1.09 -8.97
CA SER A 80 9.96 0.95 -7.68
C SER A 80 10.08 2.29 -6.95
N MET A 81 9.77 2.27 -5.66
CA MET A 81 9.84 3.43 -4.77
C MET A 81 10.80 3.13 -3.61
N PRO A 82 11.52 4.13 -3.08
CA PRO A 82 12.19 4.00 -1.79
C PRO A 82 11.18 3.62 -0.71
N TYR A 83 11.57 2.71 0.16
CA TYR A 83 10.80 2.28 1.32
C TYR A 83 11.64 2.44 2.58
N HIS A 84 11.15 3.23 3.52
CA HIS A 84 11.82 3.47 4.79
C HIS A 84 11.70 2.22 5.67
N LEU A 85 12.83 1.63 6.04
CA LEU A 85 12.88 0.44 6.91
C LEU A 85 12.95 0.81 8.38
N THR A 86 13.68 1.87 8.68
CA THR A 86 13.90 2.35 10.04
C THR A 86 13.93 3.87 10.04
N LEU A 87 13.34 4.45 11.07
CA LEU A 87 13.37 5.87 11.38
C LEU A 87 14.25 6.09 12.61
N ASP A 88 14.89 7.25 12.71
CA ASP A 88 15.58 7.69 13.92
C ASP A 88 14.60 8.28 14.96
N GLU A 89 15.14 8.76 16.08
CA GLU A 89 14.37 9.36 17.18
C GLU A 89 13.59 10.63 16.76
N GLU A 90 14.01 11.29 15.67
CA GLU A 90 13.35 12.46 15.09
C GLU A 90 12.36 12.09 13.98
N GLY A 91 12.17 10.78 13.72
CA GLY A 91 11.27 10.27 12.68
C GLY A 91 11.86 10.33 11.27
N LYS A 92 13.16 10.59 11.12
CA LYS A 92 13.82 10.67 9.82
C LYS A 92 14.31 9.30 9.36
N PRO A 93 14.20 8.96 8.06
CA PRO A 93 14.67 7.68 7.54
C PRO A 93 16.18 7.49 7.68
N VAL A 94 16.60 6.39 8.30
CA VAL A 94 18.02 6.00 8.45
C VAL A 94 18.40 4.97 7.38
N GLN A 95 17.50 4.02 7.12
CA GLN A 95 17.70 2.98 6.11
C GLN A 95 16.51 2.90 5.17
N TYR A 96 16.80 2.69 3.89
CA TYR A 96 15.81 2.51 2.85
C TYR A 96 16.20 1.37 1.92
N LEU A 97 15.18 0.69 1.37
CA LEU A 97 15.33 -0.23 0.24
C LEU A 97 14.45 0.21 -0.92
N ARG A 98 14.69 -0.30 -2.13
CA ARG A 98 13.76 -0.11 -3.25
C ARG A 98 12.79 -1.28 -3.32
N ARG A 99 11.50 -0.99 -3.43
CA ARG A 99 10.45 -2.00 -3.59
C ARG A 99 9.54 -1.66 -4.76
N ASN A 100 9.12 -2.66 -5.53
CA ASN A 100 8.05 -2.48 -6.52
C ASN A 100 6.76 -2.20 -5.76
N ARG A 101 6.22 -0.99 -5.92
CA ARG A 101 5.02 -0.52 -5.20
C ARG A 101 3.83 -0.34 -6.11
N LEU A 102 4.07 -0.05 -7.39
CA LEU A 102 3.08 -0.11 -8.46
C LEU A 102 3.46 -1.29 -9.35
N VAL A 103 2.57 -2.25 -9.50
CA VAL A 103 2.71 -3.48 -10.30
C VAL A 103 1.40 -3.81 -11.00
#